data_AF-A0A0C1D731-F1
#
_entry.id   AF-A0A0C1D731-F1
#
_cell.length_a   1.000
_cell.length_b   1.000
_cell.length_c   1.000
_cell.angle_alpha   90.00
_cell.angle_beta   90.00
_cell.angle_gamma   90.00
#
_symmetry.space_group_name_H-M   'P 1'
#
loop_
_entity.id
_entity.type
_entity.pdbx_description
1 polymer ?
#
loop_
_entity_poly.entity_id
_entity_poly.type
_entity_poly.pdbx_seq_one_letter_code
_entity_poly.pdbx_strand_id
1 'polypeptide(L)'
;MKNTICAVTAIALFAVTLVSCENTRKTETTKDSSIVSADGDTTTKITTKTTEIVKTDAPSFSSEEVNKSLAEYAKLKDDYVAALKTKNAAEIKAVSEKYTAWANQATTWASKLKPDEIQKYSDYVLKLSEEWSKAAKEAIK
;
A
#
# COMPACT_ATOMS: atom_id res chain seq x y z
N MET A 1 19.12 26.00 27.56
CA MET A 1 19.62 25.21 28.71
C MET A 1 18.55 24.19 29.05
N LYS A 2 18.78 22.91 28.72
CA LYS A 2 19.12 21.83 29.69
C LYS A 2 17.80 21.30 30.34
N ASN A 3 17.38 20.02 30.32
CA ASN A 3 18.09 18.75 30.33
C ASN A 3 17.22 17.60 29.79
N THR A 4 17.90 16.73 29.04
CA THR A 4 17.59 15.34 28.73
C THR A 4 17.52 14.46 29.98
N ILE A 5 16.57 13.51 30.02
CA ILE A 5 16.64 12.35 30.91
C ILE A 5 16.37 11.10 30.05
N CYS A 6 17.44 10.43 29.65
CA CYS A 6 17.41 9.07 29.15
C CYS A 6 17.20 8.13 30.35
N ALA A 7 16.11 7.36 30.35
CA ALA A 7 15.97 6.19 31.20
C ALA A 7 16.00 4.95 30.32
N VAL A 8 17.16 4.29 30.34
CA VAL A 8 17.39 2.94 29.83
C VAL A 8 16.78 1.97 30.83
N THR A 9 15.78 1.20 30.39
CA THR A 9 15.37 -0.01 31.10
C THR A 9 15.31 -1.15 30.09
N ALA A 10 16.40 -1.91 30.04
CA ALA A 10 16.40 -3.26 29.47
C ALA A 10 15.73 -4.21 30.47
N ILE A 11 14.97 -5.18 29.95
CA ILE A 11 14.68 -6.56 30.43
C ILE A 11 13.65 -7.09 29.42
N ALA A 12 14.10 -7.80 28.39
CA ALA A 12 14.21 -9.26 28.33
C ALA A 12 12.86 -9.97 28.29
N LEU A 13 12.55 -10.61 27.15
CA LEU A 13 12.27 -12.05 27.03
C LEU A 13 11.78 -12.35 25.59
N PHE A 14 12.72 -12.84 24.78
CA PHE A 14 12.40 -13.65 23.61
C PHE A 14 12.07 -15.05 24.11
N ALA A 15 10.82 -15.48 23.95
CA ALA A 15 10.43 -16.89 24.06
C ALA A 15 9.19 -17.17 23.19
N VAL A 16 9.48 -17.63 21.97
CA VAL A 16 8.88 -18.76 21.25
C VAL A 16 7.37 -19.00 21.40
N THR A 17 6.63 -18.92 20.29
CA THR A 17 5.97 -20.12 19.71
C THR A 17 5.76 -19.93 18.20
N LEU A 18 6.47 -20.74 17.42
CA LEU A 18 6.10 -21.05 16.05
C LEU A 18 4.87 -21.97 16.14
N VAL A 19 3.66 -21.42 16.02
CA VAL A 19 2.49 -22.22 15.65
C VAL A 19 2.64 -22.53 14.16
N SER A 20 3.14 -23.74 13.91
CA SER A 20 3.15 -24.35 12.60
C SER A 20 1.71 -24.51 12.12
N CYS A 21 1.44 -24.00 10.93
CA CYS A 21 0.21 -24.26 10.20
C CYS A 21 0.23 -25.73 9.76
N GLU A 22 -0.48 -26.61 10.48
CA GLU A 22 -0.78 -27.96 9.98
C GLU A 22 -2.13 -27.97 9.29
N ASN A 23 -2.06 -27.89 7.95
CA ASN A 23 -3.13 -28.12 7.03
C ASN A 23 -3.39 -29.64 6.91
N THR A 24 -4.46 -30.17 7.52
CA THR A 24 -5.07 -31.43 7.07
C THR A 24 -6.57 -31.53 7.41
N ARG A 25 -7.35 -31.88 6.36
CA ARG A 25 -8.76 -32.38 6.32
C ARG A 25 -9.84 -31.31 6.55
N LYS A 26 -10.75 -31.05 5.59
CA LYS A 26 -11.61 -32.01 4.88
C LYS A 26 -12.04 -31.55 3.48
N THR A 27 -11.98 -32.50 2.53
CA THR A 27 -12.88 -32.73 1.37
C THR A 27 -14.36 -32.61 1.80
N GLU A 28 -15.33 -32.16 1.02
CA GLU A 28 -15.79 -32.73 -0.26
C GLU A 28 -17.04 -31.95 -0.79
N THR A 29 -17.33 -32.09 -2.10
CA THR A 29 -18.66 -32.04 -2.76
C THR A 29 -19.10 -30.78 -3.54
N THR A 30 -18.85 -30.84 -4.85
CA THR A 30 -19.80 -30.83 -5.99
C THR A 30 -21.00 -29.86 -6.02
N LYS A 31 -21.01 -29.02 -7.06
CA LYS A 31 -22.09 -28.70 -8.03
C LYS A 31 -21.52 -27.67 -9.00
N ASP A 32 -21.80 -27.58 -10.28
CA ASP A 32 -22.54 -28.33 -11.29
C ASP A 32 -22.21 -27.57 -12.59
N SER A 33 -22.16 -28.27 -13.71
CA SER A 33 -21.99 -27.65 -15.02
C SER A 33 -23.11 -26.66 -15.31
N SER A 34 -22.79 -25.48 -15.82
CA SER A 34 -23.68 -24.82 -16.77
C SER A 34 -22.90 -24.01 -17.79
N ILE A 35 -22.65 -24.69 -18.91
CA ILE A 35 -22.50 -24.10 -20.23
C ILE A 35 -23.84 -23.48 -20.60
N VAL A 36 -23.86 -22.16 -20.79
CA VAL A 36 -24.91 -21.48 -21.57
C VAL A 36 -24.19 -20.65 -22.62
N SER A 37 -24.16 -21.19 -23.84
CA SER A 37 -24.03 -20.39 -25.05
C SER A 37 -25.40 -19.78 -25.36
N ALA A 38 -25.44 -18.47 -25.59
CA ALA A 38 -26.46 -17.84 -26.41
C ALA A 38 -25.87 -16.60 -27.08
N ASP A 39 -25.83 -16.69 -28.41
CA ASP A 39 -25.62 -15.64 -29.39
C ASP A 39 -26.69 -14.55 -29.26
N GLY A 40 -26.35 -13.26 -29.44
CA GLY A 40 -27.34 -12.19 -29.42
C GLY A 40 -26.80 -10.79 -29.16
N ASP A 41 -26.38 -10.14 -30.24
CA ASP A 41 -26.15 -8.71 -30.42
C ASP A 41 -27.05 -7.79 -29.56
N THR A 42 -26.44 -6.99 -28.68
CA THR A 42 -26.87 -5.61 -28.41
C THR A 42 -25.68 -4.83 -27.87
N THR A 43 -25.15 -3.95 -28.70
CA THR A 43 -24.17 -2.92 -28.37
C THR A 43 -24.68 -2.04 -27.22
N THR A 44 -24.32 -2.39 -25.99
CA THR A 44 -24.32 -1.45 -24.86
C THR A 44 -22.90 -0.96 -24.70
N LYS A 45 -22.64 0.27 -25.18
CA LYS A 45 -21.42 1.03 -24.92
C LYS A 45 -21.32 1.29 -23.42
N ILE A 46 -20.85 0.30 -22.66
CA ILE A 46 -20.25 0.53 -21.37
C ILE A 46 -18.99 1.32 -21.69
N THR A 47 -19.03 2.62 -21.41
CA THR A 47 -17.83 3.44 -21.31
C THR A 47 -16.97 2.79 -20.25
N THR A 48 -16.11 1.87 -20.68
CA THR A 48 -14.94 1.42 -19.94
C THR A 48 -14.16 2.68 -19.67
N LYS A 49 -14.35 3.25 -18.48
CA LYS A 49 -13.38 4.14 -17.89
C LYS A 49 -12.17 3.24 -17.70
N THR A 50 -11.34 3.16 -18.72
CA THR A 50 -9.97 2.67 -18.63
C THR A 50 -9.30 3.62 -17.66
N THR A 51 -9.49 3.35 -16.37
CA THR A 51 -8.47 3.66 -15.39
C THR A 51 -7.29 2.88 -15.92
N GLU A 52 -6.39 3.56 -16.62
CA GLU A 52 -5.09 3.01 -16.94
C GLU A 52 -4.59 2.40 -15.64
N ILE A 53 -4.61 1.07 -15.61
CA ILE A 53 -3.93 0.30 -14.59
C ILE A 53 -2.48 0.55 -14.96
N VAL A 54 -1.94 1.68 -14.50
CA VAL A 54 -0.50 1.83 -14.32
C VAL A 54 -0.15 0.54 -13.61
N LYS A 55 0.57 -0.36 -14.30
CA LYS A 55 1.13 -1.57 -13.70
C LYS A 55 2.15 -1.07 -12.70
N THR A 56 1.68 -0.58 -11.57
CA THR A 56 2.45 -0.43 -10.37
C THR A 56 2.65 -1.85 -9.89
N ASP A 57 3.84 -2.16 -9.40
CA ASP A 57 4.14 -3.39 -8.64
C ASP A 57 3.36 -3.45 -7.31
N ALA A 58 2.24 -2.72 -7.22
CA ALA A 58 1.43 -2.54 -6.04
C ALA A 58 0.51 -3.75 -5.86
N PRO A 59 0.48 -4.35 -4.66
CA PRO A 59 -0.53 -5.33 -4.33
C PRO A 59 -1.92 -4.69 -4.42
N SER A 60 -2.88 -5.47 -4.91
CA SER A 60 -4.30 -5.11 -4.88
C SER A 60 -4.90 -5.59 -3.57
N PHE A 61 -5.61 -4.70 -2.88
CA PHE A 61 -6.30 -4.96 -1.62
C PHE A 61 -7.82 -5.02 -1.81
N SER A 62 -8.55 -5.60 -0.85
CA SER A 62 -10.01 -5.61 -0.90
C SER A 62 -10.65 -4.22 -0.81
N SER A 63 -9.93 -3.25 -0.24
CA SER A 63 -10.42 -1.88 -0.10
C SER A 63 -10.00 -1.00 -1.29
N GLU A 64 -10.99 -0.51 -2.04
CA GLU A 64 -10.78 0.43 -3.15
C GLU A 64 -10.13 1.73 -2.67
N GLU A 65 -10.48 2.19 -1.46
CA GLU A 65 -9.87 3.38 -0.87
C GLU A 65 -8.36 3.19 -0.68
N VAL A 66 -7.95 2.04 -0.14
CA VAL A 66 -6.53 1.71 0.05
C VAL A 66 -5.81 1.66 -1.29
N ASN A 67 -6.38 1.00 -2.29
CA ASN A 67 -5.80 0.94 -3.63
C ASN A 67 -5.64 2.33 -4.26
N LYS A 68 -6.64 3.20 -4.13
CA LYS A 68 -6.58 4.59 -4.64
C LYS A 68 -5.48 5.38 -3.95
N SER A 69 -5.41 5.31 -2.63
CA SER A 69 -4.40 6.06 -1.90
C SER A 69 -2.98 5.54 -2.15
N LEU A 70 -2.78 4.23 -2.37
CA LEU A 70 -1.48 3.71 -2.79
C LEU A 70 -1.07 4.20 -4.20
N ALA A 71 -2.04 4.39 -5.10
CA ALA A 71 -1.78 5.02 -6.40
C ALA A 71 -1.46 6.52 -6.26
N GLU A 72 -2.09 7.22 -5.32
CA GLU A 72 -1.75 8.62 -4.99
C GLU A 72 -0.33 8.76 -4.47
N TYR A 73 0.14 7.82 -3.65
CA TYR A 73 1.53 7.81 -3.18
C TYR A 73 2.53 7.80 -4.34
N ALA A 74 2.29 7.01 -5.40
CA ALA A 74 3.19 6.97 -6.56
C ALA A 74 3.36 8.36 -7.19
N LYS A 75 2.25 9.10 -7.34
CA LYS A 75 2.27 10.48 -7.84
C LYS A 75 3.01 11.42 -6.89
N LEU A 76 2.75 11.32 -5.58
CA LEU A 76 3.44 12.14 -4.58
C LEU A 76 4.96 11.93 -4.64
N LYS A 77 5.42 10.69 -4.83
CA LYS A 77 6.84 10.37 -4.93
C LYS A 77 7.47 11.02 -6.16
N ASP A 78 6.80 10.91 -7.31
CA ASP A 78 7.29 11.49 -8.56
C ASP A 78 7.33 13.03 -8.49
N ASP A 79 6.29 13.66 -7.94
CA ASP A 79 6.23 15.10 -7.69
C ASP A 79 7.36 15.55 -6.74
N TYR A 80 7.62 14.78 -5.68
CA TYR A 80 8.67 15.07 -4.71
C TYR A 80 10.07 14.99 -5.36
N VAL A 81 10.32 13.94 -6.14
CA VAL A 81 11.58 13.76 -6.88
C VAL A 81 11.78 14.88 -7.90
N ALA A 82 10.72 15.27 -8.61
CA ALA A 82 10.77 16.40 -9.54
C ALA A 82 11.12 17.71 -8.83
N ALA A 83 10.45 18.00 -7.70
CA ALA A 83 10.70 19.19 -6.89
C ALA A 83 12.12 19.22 -6.29
N LEU A 84 12.67 18.06 -5.90
CA LEU A 84 14.05 17.93 -5.44
C LEU A 84 15.06 18.24 -6.57
N LYS A 85 14.82 17.72 -7.78
CA LYS A 85 15.68 17.97 -8.95
C LYS A 85 15.69 19.45 -9.34
N THR A 86 14.56 20.14 -9.24
CA THR A 86 14.44 21.58 -9.52
C THR A 86 14.85 22.45 -8.34
N LYS A 87 15.15 21.85 -7.18
CA LYS A 87 15.46 22.52 -5.90
C LYS A 87 14.37 23.52 -5.48
N ASN A 88 13.12 23.27 -5.87
CA ASN A 88 12.01 24.16 -5.58
C ASN A 88 11.50 23.93 -4.14
N ALA A 89 12.00 24.73 -3.20
CA ALA A 89 11.65 24.60 -1.78
C ALA A 89 10.14 24.70 -1.49
N ALA A 90 9.40 25.50 -2.28
CA ALA A 90 7.96 25.64 -2.10
C ALA A 90 7.22 24.35 -2.51
N GLU A 91 7.59 23.76 -3.65
CA GLU A 91 7.03 22.48 -4.11
C GLU A 91 7.44 21.33 -3.21
N ILE A 92 8.71 21.27 -2.78
CA ILE A 92 9.19 20.28 -1.82
C ILE A 92 8.34 20.31 -0.55
N LYS A 93 8.07 21.50 0.00
CA LYS A 93 7.24 21.67 1.20
C LYS A 93 5.79 21.23 0.93
N ALA A 94 5.19 21.68 -0.17
CA ALA A 94 3.81 21.34 -0.52
C ALA A 94 3.61 19.82 -0.71
N VAL A 95 4.55 19.15 -1.38
CA VAL A 95 4.49 17.69 -1.57
C VAL A 95 4.74 16.96 -0.25
N SER A 96 5.67 17.44 0.59
CA SER A 96 5.92 16.85 1.92
C SER A 96 4.71 16.94 2.85
N GLU A 97 3.94 18.02 2.78
CA GLU A 97 2.67 18.18 3.51
C GLU A 97 1.61 17.18 3.03
N LYS A 98 1.45 17.03 1.70
CA LYS A 98 0.55 16.02 1.13
C LYS A 98 0.96 14.60 1.52
N TYR A 99 2.26 14.30 1.49
CA TYR A 99 2.77 13.01 1.97
C TYR A 99 2.47 12.78 3.45
N THR A 100 2.64 13.80 4.30
CA THR A 100 2.31 13.71 5.73
C THR A 100 0.82 13.44 5.94
N ALA A 101 -0.06 14.13 5.20
CA ALA A 101 -1.50 13.89 5.25
C ALA A 101 -1.86 12.46 4.80
N TRP A 102 -1.26 11.99 3.71
CA TRP A 102 -1.41 10.62 3.23
C TRP A 102 -0.94 9.60 4.28
N ALA A 103 0.23 9.81 4.88
CA ALA A 103 0.80 8.91 5.89
C ALA A 103 -0.09 8.82 7.13
N ASN A 104 -0.71 9.94 7.55
CA ASN A 104 -1.67 9.93 8.64
C ASN A 104 -2.90 9.07 8.30
N GLN A 105 -3.42 9.15 7.07
CA GLN A 105 -4.53 8.28 6.64
C GLN A 105 -4.11 6.81 6.54
N ALA A 106 -2.88 6.54 6.10
CA ALA A 106 -2.34 5.20 5.97
C ALA A 106 -2.37 4.41 7.30
N THR A 107 -2.26 5.08 8.45
CA THR A 107 -2.40 4.43 9.76
C THR A 107 -3.80 3.86 10.02
N THR A 108 -4.82 4.38 9.34
CA THR A 108 -6.23 3.98 9.53
C THR A 108 -6.66 2.86 8.59
N TRP A 109 -5.96 2.68 7.47
CA TRP A 109 -6.35 1.77 6.41
C TRP A 109 -6.26 0.29 6.77
N ALA A 110 -5.39 -0.08 7.72
CA ALA A 110 -5.32 -1.46 8.21
C ALA A 110 -6.68 -1.98 8.74
N SER A 111 -7.50 -1.09 9.33
CA SER A 111 -8.87 -1.42 9.79
C SER A 111 -9.88 -1.65 8.66
N LYS A 112 -9.55 -1.23 7.43
CA LYS A 112 -10.40 -1.36 6.23
C LYS A 112 -10.02 -2.59 5.39
N LEU A 113 -9.04 -3.37 5.84
CA LEU A 113 -8.50 -4.53 5.15
C LEU A 113 -8.94 -5.82 5.83
N LYS A 114 -8.89 -6.92 5.09
CA LYS A 114 -9.11 -8.24 5.67
C LYS A 114 -7.91 -8.64 6.53
N PRO A 115 -8.10 -9.51 7.55
CA PRO A 115 -7.01 -9.95 8.42
C PRO A 115 -5.80 -10.54 7.67
N ASP A 116 -6.03 -11.26 6.57
CA ASP A 116 -4.98 -11.87 5.73
C ASP A 116 -4.26 -10.87 4.81
N GLU A 117 -4.76 -9.63 4.71
CA GLU A 117 -4.19 -8.54 3.93
C GLU A 117 -3.38 -7.56 4.78
N ILE A 118 -3.62 -7.49 6.10
CA ILE A 118 -2.98 -6.51 7.00
C ILE A 118 -1.45 -6.61 6.93
N GLN A 119 -0.91 -7.82 6.98
CA GLN A 119 0.55 -8.02 6.89
C GLN A 119 1.09 -7.54 5.55
N LYS A 120 0.44 -7.92 4.45
CA LYS A 120 0.83 -7.51 3.09
C LYS A 120 0.81 -5.99 2.94
N TYR A 121 -0.18 -5.33 3.54
CA TYR A 121 -0.28 -3.88 3.56
C TYR A 121 0.85 -3.24 4.36
N SER A 122 1.13 -3.74 5.57
CA SER A 122 2.23 -3.24 6.40
C SER A 122 3.57 -3.36 5.67
N ASP A 123 3.85 -4.51 5.08
CA ASP A 123 5.09 -4.77 4.34
C ASP A 123 5.21 -3.84 3.12
N TYR A 124 4.09 -3.62 2.42
CA TYR A 124 4.08 -2.74 1.26
C TYR A 124 4.27 -1.27 1.64
N VAL A 125 3.59 -0.76 2.66
CA VAL A 125 3.78 0.63 3.14
C VAL A 125 5.21 0.87 3.64
N LEU A 126 5.82 -0.13 4.29
CA LEU A 126 7.23 -0.05 4.67
C LEU A 126 8.13 0.09 3.43
N LYS A 127 7.93 -0.75 2.40
CA LYS A 127 8.64 -0.66 1.13
C LYS A 127 8.48 0.72 0.48
N LEU A 128 7.27 1.28 0.49
CA LEU A 128 7.03 2.64 -0.03
C LEU A 128 7.85 3.69 0.74
N SER A 129 7.94 3.60 2.07
CA SER A 129 8.76 4.52 2.87
C SER A 129 10.25 4.44 2.51
N GLU A 130 10.75 3.22 2.27
CA GLU A 130 12.12 2.99 1.81
C GLU A 130 12.36 3.55 0.40
N GLU A 131 11.44 3.30 -0.54
CA GLU A 131 11.49 3.83 -1.90
C GLU A 131 11.45 5.36 -1.93
N TRP A 132 10.63 5.99 -1.09
CA TRP A 132 10.61 7.44 -0.94
C TRP A 132 11.97 7.96 -0.50
N SER A 133 12.51 7.38 0.58
CA SER A 133 13.79 7.78 1.17
C SER A 133 14.95 7.58 0.21
N LYS A 134 14.93 6.50 -0.57
CA LYS A 134 15.91 6.24 -1.62
C LYS A 134 15.79 7.26 -2.76
N ALA A 135 14.59 7.47 -3.29
CA ALA A 135 14.35 8.42 -4.37
C ALA A 135 14.73 9.84 -3.97
N ALA A 136 14.49 10.22 -2.71
CA ALA A 136 14.92 11.48 -2.14
C ALA A 136 16.45 11.64 -2.19
N LYS A 137 17.19 10.65 -1.68
CA LYS A 137 18.66 10.66 -1.67
C LYS A 137 19.24 10.69 -3.09
N GLU A 138 18.66 9.92 -4.01
CA GLU A 138 19.10 9.85 -5.41
C GLU A 138 18.83 11.16 -6.17
N ALA A 139 17.75 11.88 -5.86
CA ALA A 139 17.39 13.12 -6.53
C ALA A 139 18.28 14.32 -6.19
N ILE A 140 18.99 14.28 -5.05
CA ILE A 140 19.84 15.37 -4.55
C ILE A 140 21.34 15.09 -4.80
N LYS A 141 21.67 13.90 -5.30
CA LYS A 141 23.03 13.49 -5.64
C LYS A 141 23.46 14.04 -7.00
#